data_AF-A0A382I4V6-F1
#
_entry.id   AF-A0A382I4V6-F1
#
_cell.length_a   1.000
_cell.length_b   1.000
_cell.length_c   1.000
_cell.angle_alpha   90.00
_cell.angle_beta   90.00
_cell.angle_gamma   90.00
#
_symmetry.space_group_name_H-M   'P 1'
#
loop_
_entity.id
_entity.type
_entity.pdbx_description
1 polymer ?
#
loop_
_entity_poly.entity_id
_entity_poly.type
_entity_poly.pdbx_seq_one_letter_code
_entity_poly.pdbx_strand_id
1 'polypeptide(L)' 'MYEAVAAMSGQARFELQERILSKAIMEHQEEDLDVFDEVEELSPETYEEKEKVTTIAIEKFLNGDVKWRKINLE' A
#
# COMPACT_ATOMS: atom_id res chain seq x y z
N MET A 1 -21.22 8.03 -10.83
CA MET A 1 -19.93 7.70 -11.50
C MET A 1 -18.75 8.32 -10.76
N TYR A 2 -18.69 9.65 -10.56
CA TYR A 2 -17.57 10.31 -9.86
C TYR A 2 -17.34 9.86 -8.41
N GLU A 3 -18.41 9.52 -7.69
CA GLU A 3 -18.32 9.06 -6.30
C GLU A 3 -17.60 7.69 -6.17
N ALA A 4 -17.87 6.76 -7.10
CA ALA A 4 -17.16 5.49 -7.17
C ALA A 4 -15.67 5.70 -7.45
N VAL A 5 -15.33 6.64 -8.34
CA VAL A 5 -13.93 7.00 -8.63
C VAL A 5 -13.25 7.58 -7.38
N ALA A 6 -13.94 8.44 -6.63
CA ALA A 6 -13.43 9.00 -5.39
C ALA A 6 -13.21 7.90 -4.33
N ALA A 7 -14.13 6.95 -4.20
CA ALA A 7 -14.00 5.81 -3.29
C ALA A 7 -12.81 4.91 -3.66
N MET A 8 -12.67 4.52 -4.94
CA MET A 8 -11.55 3.71 -5.43
C MET A 8 -10.21 4.44 -5.26
N SER A 9 -10.16 5.75 -5.54
CA SER A 9 -8.96 6.57 -5.35
C SER A 9 -8.59 6.72 -3.87
N GLY A 10 -9.58 6.82 -2.99
CA GLY A 10 -9.39 6.77 -1.54
C GLY A 10 -8.78 5.43 -1.10
N GLN A 11 -9.36 4.32 -1.56
CA GLN A 11 -8.87 2.98 -1.23
C GLN A 11 -7.45 2.76 -1.75
N ALA A 12 -7.13 3.16 -2.99
CA ALA A 12 -5.80 3.01 -3.55
C ALA A 12 -4.72 3.77 -2.74
N ARG A 13 -5.07 4.94 -2.19
CA ARG A 13 -4.17 5.69 -1.29
C ARG A 13 -3.95 4.97 0.02
N PHE A 14 -4.99 4.37 0.59
CA PHE A 14 -4.87 3.57 1.80
C PHE A 14 -3.95 2.36 1.58
N GLU A 15 -4.14 1.59 0.50
CA GLU A 15 -3.25 0.46 0.17
C GLU A 15 -1.79 0.89 0.00
N LEU A 16 -1.55 2.08 -0.57
CA LEU A 16 -0.20 2.61 -0.72
C LEU A 16 0.42 2.98 0.63
N GLN A 17 -0.35 3.59 1.53
CA GLN A 17 0.10 3.94 2.87
C GLN A 17 0.50 2.70 3.67
N GLU A 18 -0.29 1.63 3.60
CA GLU A 18 0.03 0.35 4.24
C GLU A 18 1.35 -0.25 3.72
N ARG A 19 1.61 -0.15 2.41
CA ARG A 19 2.89 -0.60 1.83
C ARG A 19 4.07 0.22 2.33
N ILE A 20 3.92 1.53 2.43
CA ILE A 20 4.96 2.43 2.94
C ILE A 20 5.25 2.10 4.41
N LEU A 21 4.20 1.92 5.22
CA LEU A 21 4.33 1.55 6.63
C LEU A 21 5.04 0.20 6.78
N SER A 22 4.61 -0.81 6.02
CA SER A 22 5.22 -2.15 6.05
C SER A 22 6.71 -2.08 5.70
N LYS A 23 7.06 -1.32 4.66
CA LYS A 23 8.45 -1.11 4.25
C LYS A 23 9.26 -0.42 5.35
N ALA A 24 8.75 0.66 5.95
CA ALA A 24 9.43 1.37 7.02
C ALA A 24 9.63 0.48 8.27
N ILE A 25 8.67 -0.39 8.58
CA ILE A 25 8.81 -1.37 9.68
C ILE A 25 9.92 -2.38 9.36
N MET A 26 9.99 -2.89 8.14
CA MET A 26 11.05 -3.83 7.73
C MET A 26 12.43 -3.17 7.78
N GLU A 27 12.57 -1.97 7.23
CA GLU A 27 13.82 -1.19 7.27
C GLU A 27 14.28 -0.92 8.72
N HIS A 28 13.36 -0.63 9.64
CA HIS A 28 13.69 -0.43 11.05
C HIS A 28 13.99 -1.74 11.81
N GLN A 29 13.51 -2.89 11.34
CA GLN A 29 13.90 -4.20 11.90
C GLN A 29 15.31 -4.61 11.46
N GLU A 30 15.79 -4.06 10.34
CA GLU A 30 17.15 -4.24 9.83
C GLU A 30 18.15 -3.25 10.47
N GLU A 31 17.72 -2.41 11.41
CA GLU A 31 18.54 -1.33 12.01
C GLU A 31 19.65 -1.82 12.97
N ASP A 32 19.80 -3.14 13.15
CA ASP A 32 20.92 -3.77 13.87
C ASP A 32 22.23 -3.81 13.02
N LEU A 33 22.29 -3.12 11.88
CA LEU A 33 23.46 -3.00 11.01
C LEU A 33 24.56 -2.12 11.67
N ASP A 34 25.76 -2.68 11.88
CA ASP A 34 26.95 -1.97 12.37
C ASP A 34 27.56 -1.08 11.26
N VAL A 35 28.45 -0.14 11.63
CA VAL A 35 29.06 0.84 10.70
C VAL A 35 29.82 0.18 9.53
N PHE A 36 30.22 -1.08 9.70
CA PHE A 36 30.96 -1.86 8.69
C PHE A 36 30.09 -2.86 7.94
N ASP A 37 28.80 -2.96 8.22
CA ASP A 37 27.91 -3.87 7.52
C ASP A 37 27.62 -3.37 6.09
N GLU A 38 27.57 -4.30 5.15
CA GLU A 38 27.27 -4.00 3.75
C GLU A 38 25.80 -3.63 3.60
N VAL A 39 25.51 -2.50 2.96
CA VAL A 39 24.13 -2.11 2.61
C VAL A 39 23.65 -3.05 1.51
N GLU A 40 22.49 -3.67 1.72
CA GLU A 40 21.89 -4.55 0.72
C GLU A 40 21.54 -3.73 -0.54
N GLU A 41 22.22 -4.02 -1.65
CA GLU A 41 21.95 -3.33 -2.92
C GLU A 41 20.77 -3.99 -3.65
N LEU A 42 19.81 -3.17 -4.09
CA LEU A 42 18.70 -3.59 -4.94
C LEU A 42 19.22 -4.03 -6.31
N SER A 43 19.45 -5.33 -6.46
CA SER A 43 19.80 -5.94 -7.73
C SER A 43 18.56 -6.18 -8.60
N PRO A 44 18.69 -6.27 -9.94
CA PRO A 44 17.58 -6.69 -10.80
C PRO A 44 17.03 -8.08 -10.45
N GLU A 45 17.87 -8.95 -9.88
CA GLU A 45 17.53 -10.31 -9.46
C GLU A 45 16.59 -10.31 -8.24
N THR A 46 16.65 -9.27 -7.40
CA THR A 46 15.84 -9.12 -6.18
C THR A 46 14.58 -8.28 -6.39
N TYR A 47 14.21 -7.97 -7.65
CA TYR A 47 13.00 -7.22 -7.95
C TYR A 47 11.72 -8.05 -7.72
N GLU A 48 10.83 -7.53 -6.88
CA GLU A 48 9.49 -8.10 -6.65
C GLU A 48 8.42 -7.33 -7.45
N GLU A 49 7.81 -7.98 -8.43
CA GLU A 49 6.65 -7.40 -9.12
C GLU A 49 5.43 -7.39 -8.18
N LYS A 50 4.91 -6.20 -7.89
CA LYS A 50 3.71 -6.01 -7.08
C LYS A 50 2.59 -5.44 -7.91
N GLU A 51 1.40 -5.95 -7.70
CA GLU A 51 0.22 -5.42 -8.37
C GLU A 51 0.01 -3.94 -8.02
N LYS A 52 -0.49 -3.17 -8.99
CA LYS A 52 -0.78 -1.74 -8.80
C LYS A 52 -1.86 -1.57 -7.75
N VAL A 53 -1.61 -0.65 -6.81
CA VAL A 53 -2.57 -0.31 -5.74
C VAL A 53 -3.94 0.11 -6.28
N THR A 54 -4.00 0.69 -7.48
CA THR A 54 -5.25 1.05 -8.15
C THR A 54 -6.04 -0.18 -8.59
N THR A 55 -5.38 -1.24 -9.07
CA THR A 55 -6.06 -2.48 -9.50
C THR A 55 -6.67 -3.17 -8.29
N ILE A 56 -5.88 -3.34 -7.22
CA ILE A 56 -6.34 -3.89 -5.93
C ILE A 56 -7.53 -3.09 -5.39
N ALA A 57 -7.45 -1.76 -5.43
CA ALA A 57 -8.53 -0.90 -4.95
C ALA A 57 -9.81 -1.03 -5.79
N ILE A 58 -9.69 -1.18 -7.10
CA ILE A 58 -10.83 -1.43 -8.00
C ILE A 58 -11.46 -2.78 -7.66
N GLU A 59 -10.66 -3.84 -7.53
CA GLU A 59 -11.18 -5.17 -7.19
C GLU A 59 -11.89 -5.18 -5.84
N LYS A 60 -11.28 -4.61 -4.80
CA LYS A 60 -11.90 -4.45 -3.47
C LYS A 60 -13.21 -3.65 -3.55
N PHE A 61 -13.26 -2.62 -4.38
CA PHE A 61 -14.49 -1.84 -4.59
C PHE A 61 -15.58 -2.67 -5.27
N LEU A 62 -15.23 -3.44 -6.31
CA LEU A 62 -16.16 -4.31 -7.03
C LEU A 62 -16.67 -5.46 -6.16
N ASN A 63 -15.83 -6.00 -5.27
CA ASN A 63 -16.20 -7.05 -4.32
C ASN A 63 -17.05 -6.52 -3.15
N GLY A 64 -17.15 -5.20 -2.97
CA GLY A 64 -17.92 -4.58 -1.89
C GLY A 64 -17.17 -4.47 -0.56
N ASP A 65 -15.85 -4.70 -0.56
CA ASP A 65 -15.00 -4.63 0.64
C ASP A 65 -14.73 -3.18 1.09
N VAL A 66 -14.92 -2.22 0.19
CA VAL A 66 -14.70 -0.79 0.47
C VAL A 66 -15.95 -0.19 1.11
N LYS A 67 -15.81 0.34 2.33
CA LYS A 67 -16.85 1.12 3.02
C LYS A 67 -16.66 2.61 2.72
N TRP A 68 -17.50 3.19 1.86
CA TRP A 68 -17.34 4.56 1.36
C TRP A 68 -18.59 5.45 1.52
N ARG A 69 -19.70 4.93 2.06
CA ARG A 69 -20.90 5.74 2.32
C ARG A 69 -20.73 6.58 3.59
N LYS A 70 -21.05 7.88 3.50
CA LYS A 70 -21.23 8.73 4.68
C LYS A 70 -22.50 8.30 5.41
N ILE A 71 -22.36 7.80 6.63
CA ILE A 71 -23.50 7.60 7.52
C ILE A 71 -23.75 8.96 8.17
N ASN A 72 -24.79 9.67 7.72
CA ASN A 72 -25.31 10.80 8.47
C ASN A 72 -26.06 10.21 9.67
N LEU A 73 -25.41 10.19 10.83
CA LEU A 73 -26.10 10.00 12.11
C LEU A 73 -26.74 11.35 12.43
N GLU A 74 -28.07 11.43 12.29
CA GLU A 74 -28.88 12.49 12.91
C GLU A 74 -28.90 12.35 14.43
#